data_AF-A0A067DIN9-F1
#
_entry.id   AF-A0A067DIN9-F1
#
_cell.length_a   1.000
_cell.length_b   1.000
_cell.length_c   1.000
_cell.angle_alpha   90.00
_cell.angle_beta   90.00
_cell.angle_gamma   90.00
#
_symmetry.space_group_name_H-M   'P 1'
#
loop_
_entity.id
_entity.type
_entity.pdbx_description
1 polymer ?
#
loop_
_entity_poly.entity_id
_entity_poly.type
_entity_poly.pdbx_seq_one_letter_code
_entity_poly.pdbx_strand_id
1 'polypeptide(L)'
;MYPWPLVKRVKRCWDRLKNWLAENFPEAKATLRKGASEADIQQLEKSLKVKLPVPTRILYRFCDGQECQTDDFESIGAMGLIGGYSFYGHLVNVYLIPLSHIIMETKEIRRHLDFPGRDKYVVVAFSSTYSEKFFFLNCTNGQLYVGTKNLLSDGEMIPCVPNALIALGHGCNSDQQQDGMLLWLEEHGRRLHNGIIRLRDEENLKFINLFPEEPPLCSIAVTNGVKVSYSSDLRWL
;
A
#
# COMPACT_ATOMS: atom_id res chain seq x y z
N MET A 1 -22.48 -10.20 5.02
CA MET A 1 -21.51 -11.31 5.23
C MET A 1 -20.53 -11.29 4.07
N TYR A 2 -19.23 -11.47 4.31
CA TYR A 2 -18.22 -11.42 3.24
C TYR A 2 -18.24 -12.69 2.38
N PRO A 3 -17.94 -12.61 1.06
CA PRO A 3 -17.86 -13.78 0.19
C PRO A 3 -16.74 -14.73 0.64
N TRP A 4 -17.07 -16.00 0.92
CA TRP A 4 -16.12 -16.96 1.49
C TRP A 4 -14.87 -17.22 0.63
N PRO A 5 -14.97 -17.36 -0.70
CA PRO A 5 -13.79 -17.48 -1.56
C PRO A 5 -12.84 -16.29 -1.46
N LEU A 6 -13.39 -15.07 -1.41
CA LEU A 6 -12.59 -13.86 -1.25
C LEU A 6 -11.93 -13.80 0.14
N VAL A 7 -12.64 -14.17 1.21
CA VAL A 7 -12.07 -14.29 2.56
C VAL A 7 -10.87 -15.25 2.58
N LYS A 8 -10.99 -16.43 1.94
CA LYS A 8 -9.88 -17.40 1.83
C LYS A 8 -8.68 -16.83 1.07
N ARG A 9 -8.92 -16.10 -0.03
CA ARG A 9 -7.86 -15.46 -0.83
C ARG A 9 -7.11 -14.41 -0.01
N VAL A 10 -7.84 -13.49 0.62
CA VAL A 10 -7.24 -12.43 1.45
C VAL A 10 -6.50 -13.03 2.64
N LYS A 11 -7.06 -14.05 3.31
CA LYS A 11 -6.37 -14.76 4.38
C LYS A 11 -5.04 -15.33 3.89
N ARG A 12 -5.03 -16.00 2.73
CA ARG A 12 -3.80 -16.56 2.15
C ARG A 12 -2.76 -15.48 1.85
N CYS A 13 -3.18 -14.34 1.32
CA CYS A 13 -2.29 -13.19 1.10
C CYS A 13 -1.61 -12.75 2.40
N TRP A 14 -2.40 -12.55 3.47
CA TRP A 14 -1.87 -12.15 4.77
C TRP A 14 -1.04 -13.23 5.45
N ASP A 15 -1.45 -14.50 5.39
CA ASP A 15 -0.69 -15.62 5.98
C ASP A 15 0.71 -15.69 5.36
N ARG A 16 0.81 -15.58 4.02
CA ARG A 16 2.09 -15.56 3.32
C ARG A 16 2.98 -14.41 3.80
N LEU A 17 2.45 -13.18 3.81
CA LEU A 17 3.20 -12.02 4.30
C LEU A 17 3.65 -12.19 5.76
N LYS A 18 2.74 -12.59 6.66
CA LYS A 18 3.02 -12.77 8.09
C LYS A 18 4.04 -13.88 8.35
N ASN A 19 4.02 -14.96 7.58
CA ASN A 19 5.00 -16.03 7.67
C ASN A 19 6.38 -15.56 7.22
N TRP A 20 6.45 -14.89 6.07
CA TRP A 20 7.72 -14.32 5.58
C TRP A 20 8.33 -13.35 6.59
N LEU A 21 7.52 -12.44 7.16
CA LEU A 21 7.99 -11.52 8.19
C LEU A 21 8.40 -12.24 9.47
N ALA A 22 7.74 -13.33 9.85
CA ALA A 22 8.11 -14.09 11.05
C ALA A 22 9.51 -14.71 10.95
N GLU A 23 9.88 -15.10 9.74
CA GLU A 23 11.17 -15.75 9.46
C GLU A 23 12.27 -14.72 9.18
N ASN A 24 11.94 -13.63 8.47
CA ASN A 24 12.94 -12.72 7.88
C ASN A 24 12.97 -11.35 8.57
N PHE A 25 11.83 -10.82 9.03
CA PHE A 25 11.77 -9.47 9.61
C PHE A 25 10.81 -9.40 10.83
N PRO A 26 11.13 -10.09 11.95
CA PRO A 26 10.27 -10.17 13.12
C PRO A 26 9.91 -8.82 13.74
N GLU A 27 10.82 -7.85 13.63
CA GLU A 27 10.64 -6.48 14.12
C GLU A 27 9.47 -5.80 13.38
N ALA A 28 9.43 -5.88 12.04
CA ALA A 28 8.31 -5.38 11.26
C ALA A 28 7.02 -6.18 11.52
N LYS A 29 7.11 -7.50 11.71
CA LYS A 29 5.93 -8.31 12.11
C LYS A 29 5.30 -7.81 13.39
N ALA A 30 6.11 -7.41 14.38
CA ALA A 30 5.63 -6.94 15.67
C ALA A 30 4.82 -5.64 15.57
N THR A 31 5.01 -4.85 14.51
CA THR A 31 4.23 -3.63 14.24
C THR A 31 2.82 -3.92 13.71
N LEU A 32 2.54 -5.13 13.22
CA LEU A 32 1.25 -5.47 12.62
C LEU A 32 0.15 -5.47 13.67
N ARG A 33 -0.88 -4.65 13.45
CA ARG A 33 -2.01 -4.56 14.36
C ARG A 33 -2.98 -5.72 14.17
N LYS A 34 -3.75 -5.98 15.22
CA LYS A 34 -4.89 -6.93 15.16
C LYS A 34 -5.87 -6.45 14.08
N GLY A 35 -6.62 -7.39 13.51
CA GLY A 35 -7.64 -7.07 12.52
C GLY A 35 -8.71 -6.14 13.08
N ALA A 36 -9.15 -5.18 12.27
CA ALA A 36 -10.19 -4.22 12.63
C ALA A 36 -11.55 -4.91 12.84
N SER A 37 -12.43 -4.28 13.63
CA SER A 37 -13.82 -4.70 13.77
C SER A 37 -14.69 -4.17 12.62
N GLU A 38 -15.93 -4.69 12.47
CA GLU A 38 -16.88 -4.07 11.54
C GLU A 38 -17.20 -2.63 11.93
N ALA A 39 -17.23 -2.31 13.23
CA ALA A 39 -17.55 -0.99 13.72
C ALA A 39 -16.47 0.04 13.32
N ASP A 40 -15.19 -0.35 13.38
CA ASP A 40 -14.08 0.52 12.97
C ASP A 40 -14.16 0.84 11.48
N ILE A 41 -14.44 -0.18 10.65
CA ILE A 41 -14.62 0.00 9.20
C ILE A 41 -15.83 0.91 8.93
N GLN A 42 -16.95 0.70 9.62
CA GLN A 42 -18.14 1.55 9.48
C GLN A 42 -17.89 2.98 9.93
N GLN A 43 -17.09 3.19 10.97
CA GLN A 43 -16.68 4.51 11.43
C GLN A 43 -15.86 5.24 10.38
N LEU A 44 -14.91 4.57 9.73
CA LEU A 44 -14.15 5.14 8.62
C LEU A 44 -15.07 5.54 7.46
N GLU A 45 -15.91 4.60 6.99
CA GLU A 45 -16.84 4.85 5.88
C GLU A 45 -17.77 6.03 6.17
N LYS A 46 -18.30 6.11 7.39
CA LYS A 46 -19.15 7.22 7.83
C LYS A 46 -18.38 8.54 7.92
N SER A 47 -17.18 8.52 8.49
CA SER A 47 -16.36 9.73 8.71
C SER A 47 -15.86 10.34 7.41
N LEU A 48 -15.52 9.52 6.44
CA LEU A 48 -14.97 9.94 5.15
C LEU A 48 -16.02 10.00 4.03
N LYS A 49 -17.25 9.55 4.31
CA LYS A 49 -18.38 9.45 3.38
C LYS A 49 -18.07 8.60 2.14
N VAL A 50 -17.36 7.48 2.34
CA VAL A 50 -16.99 6.54 1.28
C VAL A 50 -17.49 5.14 1.61
N LYS A 51 -17.47 4.25 0.62
CA LYS A 51 -17.63 2.80 0.81
C LYS A 51 -16.37 2.08 0.39
N LEU A 52 -15.71 1.42 1.34
CA LEU A 52 -14.50 0.68 1.01
C LEU A 52 -14.87 -0.51 0.12
N PRO A 53 -14.08 -0.80 -0.93
CA PRO A 53 -14.23 -2.02 -1.71
C PRO A 53 -14.19 -3.26 -0.81
N VAL A 54 -14.98 -4.28 -1.14
CA VAL A 54 -15.08 -5.50 -0.33
C VAL A 54 -13.73 -6.18 -0.07
N PRO A 55 -12.80 -6.31 -1.04
CA PRO A 55 -11.49 -6.89 -0.77
C PRO A 55 -10.69 -6.07 0.25
N THR A 56 -10.65 -4.74 0.12
CA THR A 56 -10.04 -3.83 1.10
C THR A 56 -10.65 -3.97 2.49
N ARG A 57 -11.98 -4.07 2.61
CA ARG A 57 -12.62 -4.30 3.93
C ARG A 57 -12.09 -5.57 4.58
N ILE A 58 -12.03 -6.67 3.83
CA ILE A 58 -11.54 -7.97 4.33
C ILE A 58 -10.05 -7.89 4.68
N LEU A 59 -9.24 -7.15 3.91
CA LEU A 59 -7.82 -6.92 4.22
C LEU A 59 -7.65 -6.33 5.62
N TYR A 60 -8.39 -5.24 5.92
CA TYR A 60 -8.34 -4.59 7.23
C TYR A 60 -8.95 -5.44 8.36
N ARG A 61 -9.93 -6.31 8.05
CA ARG A 61 -10.44 -7.31 9.01
C ARG A 61 -9.39 -8.32 9.46
N PHE A 62 -8.33 -8.58 8.67
CA PHE A 62 -7.23 -9.47 9.04
C PHE A 62 -6.02 -8.76 9.67
N CYS A 63 -5.83 -7.48 9.38
CA CYS A 63 -4.77 -6.65 9.95
C CYS A 63 -5.10 -5.16 9.77
N ASP A 64 -5.16 -4.41 10.87
CA ASP A 64 -5.42 -2.97 10.88
C ASP A 64 -4.14 -2.15 10.63
N GLY A 65 -3.42 -2.45 9.55
CA GLY A 65 -2.15 -1.79 9.22
C GLY A 65 -1.04 -2.01 10.27
N GLN A 66 -0.12 -1.05 10.32
CA GLN A 66 1.03 -1.02 11.22
C GLN A 66 0.87 0.04 12.29
N GLU A 67 1.38 -0.22 13.49
CA GLU A 67 1.62 0.81 14.48
C GLU A 67 2.69 1.78 13.95
N CYS A 68 2.30 2.98 13.55
CA CYS A 68 3.25 4.06 13.29
C CYS A 68 3.58 4.70 14.63
N GLN A 69 4.78 4.50 15.15
CA GLN A 69 5.29 5.35 16.23
C GLN A 69 5.45 6.75 15.61
N THR A 70 4.80 7.77 16.15
CA THR A 70 4.71 9.09 15.51
C THR A 70 5.75 10.09 15.97
N ASP A 71 6.59 9.73 16.95
CA ASP A 71 7.25 10.77 17.76
C ASP A 71 8.78 10.85 17.57
N ASP A 72 9.42 9.90 16.88
CA ASP A 72 10.88 9.91 16.64
C ASP A 72 11.22 9.50 15.20
N PHE A 73 11.35 10.49 14.30
CA PHE A 73 11.72 10.28 12.89
C PHE A 73 13.03 9.48 12.69
N GLU A 74 13.92 9.47 13.68
CA GLU A 74 15.17 8.69 13.66
C GLU A 74 14.96 7.21 14.06
N SER A 75 13.95 6.92 14.89
CA SER A 75 13.61 5.56 15.36
C SER A 75 12.66 4.81 14.42
N ILE A 76 11.88 5.56 13.63
CA ILE A 76 10.79 5.04 12.79
C ILE A 76 11.31 4.36 11.52
N GLY A 77 12.53 4.68 11.09
CA GLY A 77 12.97 4.59 9.69
C GLY A 77 13.01 3.21 9.04
N ALA A 78 12.84 2.09 9.74
CA ALA A 78 13.21 0.77 9.21
C ALA A 78 12.04 -0.17 8.84
N MET A 79 10.87 -0.05 9.48
CA MET A 79 9.93 -1.18 9.54
C MET A 79 8.70 -1.09 8.63
N GLY A 80 8.74 -0.27 7.58
CA GLY A 80 7.63 -0.14 6.63
C GLY A 80 7.31 -1.49 5.96
N LEU A 81 6.07 -1.97 6.13
CA LEU A 81 5.62 -3.28 5.60
C LEU A 81 5.77 -3.37 4.10
N ILE A 82 5.56 -2.26 3.41
CA ILE A 82 5.63 -2.18 1.95
C ILE A 82 7.08 -2.03 1.50
N GLY A 83 8.00 -1.70 2.42
CA GLY A 83 9.39 -1.41 2.13
C GLY A 83 9.60 -0.04 1.49
N GLY A 84 10.81 0.15 0.99
CA GLY A 84 11.18 1.35 0.26
C GLY A 84 12.59 1.28 -0.26
N TYR A 85 13.34 2.38 -0.16
CA TYR A 85 14.66 2.48 -0.75
C TYR A 85 15.55 3.46 0.00
N SER A 86 16.86 3.25 -0.10
CA SER A 86 17.90 4.15 0.37
C SER A 86 18.60 4.78 -0.83
N PHE A 87 18.68 6.11 -0.90
CA PHE A 87 19.38 6.82 -1.96
C PHE A 87 19.92 8.17 -1.49
N TYR A 88 21.20 8.45 -1.73
CA TYR A 88 21.90 9.67 -1.27
C TYR A 88 21.73 9.97 0.23
N GLY A 89 21.73 8.94 1.08
CA GLY A 89 21.52 9.10 2.52
C GLY A 89 20.06 9.37 2.92
N HIS A 90 19.12 9.27 1.98
CA HIS A 90 17.68 9.32 2.27
C HIS A 90 17.09 7.91 2.28
N LEU A 91 16.62 7.49 3.45
CA LEU A 91 15.85 6.27 3.61
C LEU A 91 14.36 6.59 3.49
N VAL A 92 13.70 5.97 2.52
CA VAL A 92 12.25 6.03 2.32
C VAL A 92 11.71 4.67 2.69
N ASN A 93 10.71 4.60 3.57
CA ASN A 93 9.96 3.38 3.84
C ASN A 93 8.48 3.65 3.86
N VAL A 94 7.69 2.74 3.31
CA VAL A 94 6.24 2.88 3.15
C VAL A 94 5.51 2.00 4.15
N TYR A 95 4.56 2.61 4.87
CA TYR A 95 3.79 1.98 5.93
C TYR A 95 2.35 1.79 5.47
N LEU A 96 1.80 0.60 5.69
CA LEU A 96 0.37 0.38 5.55
C LEU A 96 -0.30 0.88 6.84
N ILE A 97 -1.13 1.93 6.76
CA ILE A 97 -1.58 2.64 7.97
C ILE A 97 -2.89 2.09 8.55
N PRO A 98 -3.12 2.24 9.87
CA PRO A 98 -4.36 1.83 10.53
C PRO A 98 -5.56 2.67 10.10
N LEU A 99 -6.77 2.11 10.21
CA LEU A 99 -8.02 2.80 9.83
C LEU A 99 -8.18 4.17 10.52
N SER A 100 -7.73 4.31 11.77
CA SER A 100 -7.75 5.59 12.50
C SER A 100 -6.89 6.65 11.82
N HIS A 101 -5.68 6.29 11.38
CA HIS A 101 -4.77 7.18 10.64
C HIS A 101 -5.31 7.46 9.24
N ILE A 102 -5.93 6.49 8.56
CA ILE A 102 -6.60 6.75 7.27
C ILE A 102 -7.61 7.90 7.40
N ILE A 103 -8.41 7.93 8.47
CA ILE A 103 -9.38 9.00 8.70
C ILE A 103 -8.67 10.35 8.87
N MET A 104 -7.61 10.39 9.67
CA MET A 104 -6.82 11.59 9.93
C MET A 104 -6.16 12.10 8.65
N GLU A 105 -5.28 11.31 8.06
CA GLU A 105 -4.50 11.66 6.87
C GLU A 105 -5.38 12.05 5.69
N THR A 106 -6.46 11.30 5.46
CA THR A 106 -7.39 11.61 4.38
C THR A 106 -8.07 12.96 4.59
N LYS A 107 -8.45 13.33 5.82
CA LYS A 107 -9.06 14.62 6.09
C LYS A 107 -8.08 15.76 5.91
N GLU A 108 -6.83 15.59 6.36
CA GLU A 108 -5.78 16.61 6.25
C GLU A 108 -5.43 16.87 4.78
N ILE A 109 -5.08 15.82 4.02
CA ILE A 109 -4.67 15.98 2.62
C ILE A 109 -5.82 16.50 1.75
N ARG A 110 -7.07 16.09 1.99
CA ARG A 110 -8.24 16.57 1.23
C ARG A 110 -8.46 18.09 1.32
N ARG A 111 -7.95 18.77 2.36
CA ARG A 111 -8.01 20.24 2.44
C ARG A 111 -7.09 20.92 1.43
N HIS A 112 -6.10 20.18 0.93
CA HIS A 112 -5.04 20.68 0.05
C HIS A 112 -5.21 20.19 -1.40
N LEU A 113 -5.98 19.12 -1.62
CA LEU A 113 -6.29 18.61 -2.97
C LEU A 113 -7.39 19.43 -3.63
N ASP A 114 -7.13 19.96 -4.83
CA ASP A 114 -8.12 20.74 -5.58
C ASP A 114 -8.46 20.14 -6.95
N PHE A 115 -8.97 18.90 -6.95
CA PHE A 115 -9.50 18.27 -8.16
C PHE A 115 -10.89 17.64 -7.94
N PRO A 116 -11.71 17.52 -9.00
CA PRO A 116 -13.04 16.90 -8.91
C PRO A 116 -12.97 15.42 -8.50
N GLY A 117 -13.85 15.00 -7.57
CA GLY A 117 -13.93 13.61 -7.13
C GLY A 117 -12.87 13.19 -6.10
N ARG A 118 -12.12 14.15 -5.52
CA ARG A 118 -11.15 13.92 -4.42
C ARG A 118 -11.76 13.22 -3.19
N ASP A 119 -13.06 13.35 -2.99
CA ASP A 119 -13.84 12.73 -1.92
C ASP A 119 -13.94 11.20 -2.06
N LYS A 120 -13.64 10.65 -3.24
CA LYS A 120 -13.59 9.20 -3.49
C LYS A 120 -12.29 8.54 -3.05
N TYR A 121 -11.27 9.33 -2.73
CA TYR A 121 -9.93 8.84 -2.41
C TYR A 121 -9.69 8.81 -0.90
N VAL A 122 -9.06 7.75 -0.42
CA VAL A 122 -8.61 7.62 0.98
C VAL A 122 -7.13 7.27 1.01
N VAL A 123 -6.37 7.86 1.93
CA VAL A 123 -4.95 7.56 2.14
C VAL A 123 -4.84 6.21 2.84
N VAL A 124 -4.13 5.25 2.28
CA VAL A 124 -4.00 3.88 2.82
C VAL A 124 -2.56 3.52 3.20
N ALA A 125 -1.59 4.27 2.69
CA ALA A 125 -0.20 4.17 3.07
C ALA A 125 0.51 5.51 2.88
N PHE A 126 1.58 5.75 3.64
CA PHE A 126 2.48 6.88 3.45
C PHE A 126 3.94 6.50 3.65
N SER A 127 4.88 7.35 3.21
CA SER A 127 6.31 7.16 3.46
C SER A 127 6.88 8.01 4.59
N SER A 128 7.84 7.47 5.35
CA SER A 128 8.56 8.17 6.42
C SER A 128 9.65 9.12 5.91
N THR A 129 9.30 10.11 5.10
CA THR A 129 10.28 11.05 4.52
C THR A 129 9.86 12.50 4.63
N TYR A 130 10.85 13.41 4.55
CA TYR A 130 10.62 14.88 4.51
C TYR A 130 9.60 15.29 3.43
N SER A 131 9.60 14.62 2.27
CA SER A 131 8.51 14.68 1.30
C SER A 131 7.68 13.40 1.41
N GLU A 132 6.59 13.43 2.16
CA GLU A 132 5.71 12.27 2.35
C GLU A 132 5.09 11.84 1.01
N LYS A 133 5.27 10.58 0.64
CA LYS A 133 4.55 9.98 -0.49
C LYS A 133 3.27 9.36 0.03
N PHE A 134 2.14 9.85 -0.48
CA PHE A 134 0.83 9.31 -0.13
C PHE A 134 0.33 8.31 -1.16
N PHE A 135 -0.24 7.22 -0.67
CA PHE A 135 -0.91 6.20 -1.47
C PHE A 135 -2.42 6.29 -1.25
N PHE A 136 -3.17 6.40 -2.34
CA PHE A 136 -4.60 6.65 -2.33
C PHE A 136 -5.37 5.48 -2.92
N LEU A 137 -6.29 4.92 -2.16
CA LEU A 137 -7.31 4.03 -2.70
C LEU A 137 -8.50 4.86 -3.18
N ASN A 138 -8.86 4.72 -4.45
CA ASN A 138 -10.13 5.24 -4.95
C ASN A 138 -11.24 4.23 -4.63
N CYS A 139 -12.10 4.58 -3.68
CA CYS A 139 -13.16 3.72 -3.18
C CYS A 139 -14.28 3.43 -4.19
N THR A 140 -14.35 4.17 -5.31
CA THR A 140 -15.37 3.97 -6.34
C THR A 140 -14.93 2.94 -7.37
N ASN A 141 -13.72 3.07 -7.91
CA ASN A 141 -13.23 2.17 -8.96
C ASN A 141 -12.27 1.09 -8.42
N GLY A 142 -11.82 1.18 -7.17
CA GLY A 142 -10.93 0.21 -6.55
C GLY A 142 -9.47 0.37 -6.88
N GLN A 143 -9.07 1.33 -7.71
CA GLN A 143 -7.68 1.50 -8.08
C GLN A 143 -6.88 2.14 -6.94
N LEU A 144 -5.64 1.68 -6.77
CA LEU A 144 -4.65 2.23 -5.87
C LEU A 144 -3.73 3.15 -6.67
N TYR A 145 -3.46 4.33 -6.12
CA TYR A 145 -2.60 5.34 -6.71
C TYR A 145 -1.49 5.75 -5.76
N VAL A 146 -0.40 6.27 -6.32
CA VAL A 146 0.62 7.02 -5.58
C VAL A 146 0.63 8.46 -6.07
N GLY A 147 0.63 9.42 -5.15
CA GLY A 147 0.77 10.83 -5.46
C GLY A 147 2.16 11.15 -6.01
N THR A 148 2.24 12.06 -6.98
CA THR A 148 3.53 12.56 -7.49
C THR A 148 3.92 13.85 -6.78
N LYS A 149 5.09 14.40 -7.16
CA LYS A 149 5.50 15.75 -6.75
C LYS A 149 4.49 16.84 -7.12
N ASN A 150 3.63 16.60 -8.11
CA ASN A 150 2.64 17.56 -8.60
C ASN A 150 1.25 17.34 -7.96
N LEU A 151 1.09 16.37 -7.05
CA LEU A 151 -0.20 16.04 -6.41
C LEU A 151 -0.96 17.28 -5.90
N LEU A 152 -0.27 18.23 -5.27
CA LEU A 152 -0.88 19.43 -4.72
C LEU A 152 -1.20 20.50 -5.78
N SER A 153 -0.47 20.51 -6.90
CA SER A 153 -0.62 21.51 -7.95
C SER A 153 -1.65 21.14 -9.02
N ASP A 154 -1.68 19.88 -9.45
CA ASP A 154 -2.52 19.41 -10.56
C ASP A 154 -3.29 18.11 -10.24
N GLY A 155 -3.15 17.58 -9.02
CA GLY A 155 -3.78 16.32 -8.63
C GLY A 155 -3.12 15.09 -9.26
N GLU A 156 -1.91 15.20 -9.82
CA GLU A 156 -1.26 14.08 -10.51
C GLU A 156 -1.02 12.90 -9.56
N MET A 157 -1.53 11.76 -10.02
CA MET A 157 -1.46 10.48 -9.35
C MET A 157 -1.21 9.40 -10.38
N ILE A 158 -0.44 8.38 -10.00
CA ILE A 158 -0.08 7.28 -10.89
C ILE A 158 -0.62 5.97 -10.33
N PRO A 159 -1.27 5.11 -11.14
CA PRO A 159 -1.76 3.82 -10.66
C PRO A 159 -0.60 2.92 -10.18
N CYS A 160 -0.82 2.23 -9.07
CA CYS A 160 0.12 1.28 -8.48
C CYS A 160 0.01 -0.12 -9.07
N VAL A 161 -1.14 -0.45 -9.68
CA VAL A 161 -1.39 -1.73 -10.35
C VAL A 161 -2.08 -1.52 -11.71
N PRO A 162 -1.99 -2.47 -12.65
CA PRO A 162 -2.61 -2.33 -13.97
C PRO A 162 -4.14 -2.22 -13.88
N ASN A 163 -4.71 -1.19 -14.51
CA ASN A 163 -6.16 -0.94 -14.53
C ASN A 163 -6.97 -2.16 -15.03
N ALA A 164 -6.42 -2.93 -15.97
CA ALA A 164 -7.09 -4.09 -16.55
C ALA A 164 -7.32 -5.26 -15.57
N LEU A 165 -6.61 -5.28 -14.43
CA LEU A 165 -6.76 -6.31 -13.40
C LEU A 165 -7.82 -5.95 -12.35
N ILE A 166 -8.24 -4.69 -12.29
CA ILE A 166 -9.26 -4.23 -11.35
C ILE A 166 -10.62 -4.77 -11.78
N ALA A 167 -11.29 -5.47 -10.86
CA ALA A 167 -12.58 -6.09 -11.10
C ALA A 167 -13.53 -5.80 -9.93
N LEU A 168 -14.25 -4.68 -10.02
CA LEU A 168 -15.29 -4.28 -9.07
C LEU A 168 -16.62 -4.01 -9.81
N GLY A 169 -17.76 -4.44 -9.25
CA GLY A 169 -19.09 -4.04 -9.74
C GLY A 169 -20.06 -5.17 -10.07
N HIS A 170 -21.25 -4.78 -10.54
CA HIS A 170 -22.47 -5.60 -10.70
C HIS A 170 -22.40 -6.76 -11.71
N GLY A 171 -21.29 -6.92 -12.45
CA GLY A 171 -21.04 -8.06 -13.35
C GLY A 171 -19.95 -9.02 -12.89
N CYS A 172 -19.22 -8.68 -11.82
CA CYS A 172 -18.20 -9.55 -11.24
C CYS A 172 -18.86 -10.46 -10.22
N ASN A 173 -18.68 -11.78 -10.36
CA ASN A 173 -19.04 -12.71 -9.28
C ASN A 173 -18.38 -12.22 -7.99
N SER A 174 -19.12 -12.22 -6.87
CA SER A 174 -18.63 -11.72 -5.58
C SER A 174 -17.32 -12.38 -5.13
N ASP A 175 -17.05 -13.57 -5.67
CA ASP A 175 -15.89 -14.40 -5.41
C ASP A 175 -14.63 -13.98 -6.19
N GLN A 176 -14.80 -13.16 -7.24
CA GLN A 176 -13.74 -12.74 -8.16
C GLN A 176 -13.37 -11.26 -8.03
N GLN A 177 -13.91 -10.55 -7.03
CA GLN A 177 -13.62 -9.12 -6.85
C GLN A 177 -12.14 -8.87 -6.56
N GLN A 178 -11.57 -7.86 -7.23
CA GLN A 178 -10.17 -7.47 -7.09
C GLN A 178 -10.06 -5.95 -7.11
N ASP A 179 -9.48 -5.41 -6.05
CA ASP A 179 -9.10 -4.00 -5.98
C ASP A 179 -7.56 -3.89 -5.97
N GLY A 180 -7.09 -2.65 -6.10
CA GLY A 180 -5.66 -2.35 -6.16
C GLY A 180 -4.93 -2.70 -4.87
N MET A 181 -5.59 -2.63 -3.72
CA MET A 181 -4.99 -2.99 -2.43
C MET A 181 -4.66 -4.49 -2.36
N LEU A 182 -5.60 -5.35 -2.73
CA LEU A 182 -5.36 -6.80 -2.73
C LEU A 182 -4.30 -7.19 -3.74
N LEU A 183 -4.40 -6.68 -4.97
CA LEU A 183 -3.42 -6.95 -6.02
C LEU A 183 -2.00 -6.52 -5.61
N TRP A 184 -1.89 -5.33 -5.03
CA TRP A 184 -0.62 -4.77 -4.59
C TRP A 184 0.03 -5.61 -3.49
N LEU A 185 -0.73 -6.02 -2.48
CA LEU A 185 -0.21 -6.86 -1.39
C LEU A 185 0.11 -8.29 -1.82
N GLU A 186 -0.69 -8.88 -2.72
CA GLU A 186 -0.42 -10.21 -3.27
C GLU A 186 0.89 -10.22 -4.05
N GLU A 187 1.12 -9.19 -4.86
CA GLU A 187 2.34 -9.05 -5.64
C GLU A 187 3.56 -8.73 -4.78
N HIS A 188 3.41 -7.83 -3.80
CA HIS A 188 4.46 -7.56 -2.81
C HIS A 188 4.89 -8.85 -2.09
N GLY A 189 3.92 -9.63 -1.61
CA GLY A 189 4.18 -10.94 -1.01
C GLY A 189 4.84 -11.92 -1.97
N ARG A 190 4.43 -11.96 -3.25
CA ARG A 190 5.05 -12.79 -4.28
C ARG A 190 6.53 -12.44 -4.48
N ARG A 191 6.86 -11.15 -4.59
CA ARG A 191 8.26 -10.72 -4.76
C ARG A 191 9.14 -11.11 -3.57
N LEU A 192 8.64 -10.94 -2.34
CA LEU A 192 9.36 -11.31 -1.11
C LEU A 192 9.69 -12.80 -1.10
N HIS A 193 8.70 -13.65 -1.38
CA HIS A 193 8.89 -15.11 -1.36
C HIS A 193 9.78 -15.59 -2.50
N ASN A 194 9.75 -14.93 -3.65
CA ASN A 194 10.59 -15.27 -4.79
C ASN A 194 11.99 -14.63 -4.69
N GLY A 195 12.29 -13.90 -3.61
CA GLY A 195 13.59 -13.26 -3.39
C GLY A 195 13.89 -12.11 -4.37
N ILE A 196 12.89 -11.59 -5.08
CA ILE A 196 13.04 -10.45 -6.00
C ILE A 196 13.36 -9.19 -5.20
N ILE A 197 12.67 -9.00 -4.06
CA ILE A 197 12.98 -7.97 -3.06
C ILE A 197 13.35 -8.66 -1.76
N ARG A 198 14.27 -8.06 -1.00
CA ARG A 198 14.84 -8.66 0.21
C ARG A 198 15.00 -7.63 1.31
N LEU A 199 15.21 -8.12 2.52
CA LEU A 199 15.61 -7.29 3.64
C LEU A 199 17.05 -6.83 3.43
N ARG A 200 17.30 -5.55 3.63
CA ARG A 200 18.65 -4.97 3.75
C ARG A 200 18.88 -4.50 5.16
N ASP A 201 20.15 -4.49 5.54
CA ASP A 201 20.65 -3.92 6.77
C ASP A 201 21.71 -2.88 6.37
N GLU A 202 21.37 -1.60 6.52
CA GLU A 202 22.26 -0.46 6.22
C GLU A 202 22.30 0.43 7.47
N GLU A 203 23.51 0.72 7.98
CA GLU A 203 23.71 1.62 9.13
C GLU A 203 22.91 1.25 10.40
N ASN A 204 22.67 -0.05 10.64
CA ASN A 204 21.81 -0.61 11.70
C ASN A 204 20.30 -0.40 11.49
N LEU A 205 19.89 0.01 10.29
CA LEU A 205 18.48 0.08 9.90
C LEU A 205 18.17 -1.07 8.94
N LYS A 206 17.26 -1.94 9.39
CA LYS A 206 16.74 -3.03 8.57
C LYS A 206 15.52 -2.57 7.79
N PHE A 207 15.44 -2.78 6.49
CA PHE A 207 14.25 -2.44 5.72
C PHE A 207 14.06 -3.34 4.51
N ILE A 208 12.81 -3.48 4.04
CA ILE A 208 12.54 -4.20 2.79
C ILE A 208 12.96 -3.30 1.63
N ASN A 209 14.00 -3.69 0.91
CA ASN A 209 14.50 -2.94 -0.23
C ASN A 209 13.71 -3.26 -1.51
N LEU A 210 13.13 -2.24 -2.13
CA LEU A 210 12.31 -2.38 -3.34
C LEU A 210 13.09 -2.42 -4.65
N PHE A 211 14.40 -2.17 -4.62
CA PHE A 211 15.27 -2.46 -5.75
C PHE A 211 15.39 -3.98 -5.94
N PRO A 212 15.16 -4.51 -7.15
CA PRO A 212 15.36 -5.92 -7.42
C PRO A 212 16.85 -6.26 -7.31
N GLU A 213 17.17 -7.30 -6.55
CA GLU A 213 18.55 -7.75 -6.36
C GLU A 213 18.96 -8.82 -7.37
N GLU A 214 17.99 -9.40 -8.08
CA GLU A 214 18.20 -10.34 -9.17
C GLU A 214 17.75 -9.75 -10.51
N PRO A 215 18.39 -10.12 -11.64
CA PRO A 215 18.00 -9.65 -12.95
C PRO A 215 16.52 -9.93 -13.30
N PRO A 216 15.85 -8.99 -14.00
CA PRO A 216 16.39 -7.71 -14.45
C PRO A 216 16.44 -6.68 -13.31
N LEU A 217 17.64 -6.10 -13.10
CA LEU A 217 17.89 -5.08 -12.07
C LEU A 217 17.16 -3.74 -12.34
N CYS A 218 16.56 -3.62 -13.53
CA CYS A 218 15.70 -2.53 -13.94
C CYS A 218 14.46 -3.08 -14.63
N SER A 219 13.30 -2.56 -14.25
CA SER A 219 12.07 -2.69 -15.02
C SER A 219 12.12 -1.74 -16.21
N ILE A 220 11.50 -2.15 -17.32
CA ILE A 220 11.43 -1.38 -18.56
C ILE A 220 9.95 -1.11 -18.85
N ALA A 221 9.59 0.16 -18.97
CA ALA A 221 8.29 0.57 -19.49
C ALA A 221 8.46 1.42 -20.74
N VAL A 222 7.51 1.35 -21.67
CA VAL A 222 7.48 2.25 -22.84
C VAL A 222 6.30 3.20 -22.66
N THR A 223 6.58 4.50 -22.60
CA THR A 223 5.55 5.55 -22.50
C THR A 223 5.70 6.49 -23.69
N ASN A 224 4.63 6.71 -24.46
CA ASN A 224 4.63 7.60 -25.62
C ASN A 224 5.79 7.36 -26.62
N GLY A 225 6.18 6.09 -26.82
CA GLY A 225 7.29 5.71 -27.70
C GLY A 225 8.70 5.82 -27.08
N VAL A 226 8.80 6.27 -25.83
CA VAL A 226 10.06 6.37 -25.07
C VAL A 226 10.20 5.18 -24.13
N LYS A 227 11.33 4.47 -24.23
CA LYS A 227 11.69 3.36 -23.34
C LYS A 227 12.35 3.92 -22.08
N VAL A 228 11.69 3.77 -20.94
CA VAL A 228 12.19 4.20 -19.62
C VAL A 228 12.63 2.96 -18.84
N SER A 229 13.80 3.05 -18.21
CA SER A 229 14.35 2.01 -17.32
C SER A 229 14.36 2.56 -15.90
N TYR A 230 13.85 1.81 -14.93
CA TYR A 230 13.86 2.21 -13.52
C TYR A 230 14.23 1.04 -12.62
N SER A 231 15.07 1.33 -11.63
CA SER A 231 15.64 0.31 -10.74
C SER A 231 14.79 0.13 -9.48
N SER A 232 14.14 1.15 -8.92
CA SER A 232 13.23 0.99 -7.76
C SER A 232 11.78 0.93 -8.23
N ASP A 233 11.04 -0.10 -7.80
CA ASP A 233 9.64 -0.28 -8.22
C ASP A 233 8.66 -0.14 -7.05
N LEU A 234 8.14 1.08 -6.87
CA LEU A 234 6.95 1.35 -6.04
C LEU A 234 5.64 1.13 -6.82
N ARG A 235 5.73 0.93 -8.15
CA ARG A 235 4.64 0.57 -9.04
C ARG A 235 4.78 -0.91 -9.38
N TRP A 236 3.69 -1.61 -9.65
CA TRP A 236 3.75 -2.94 -10.24
C TRP A 236 3.21 -2.87 -11.67
N LEU A 237 4.15 -3.01 -12.61
CA LEU A 237 4.05 -3.13 -14.08
C LEU A 237 3.53 -1.91 -14.86
#